data_AF-A0A7S4NL73-F1
#
_entry.id   AF-A0A7S4NL73-F1
#
_cell.length_a   1.000
_cell.length_b   1.000
_cell.length_c   1.000
_cell.angle_alpha   90.00
_cell.angle_beta   90.00
_cell.angle_gamma   90.00
#
_symmetry.space_group_name_H-M   'P 1'
#
loop_
_entity.id
_entity.type
_entity.pdbx_description
1 polymer ?
#
loop_
_entity_poly.entity_id
_entity_poly.type
_entity_poly.pdbx_seq_one_letter_code
_entity_poly.pdbx_strand_id
1 'polypeptide(L)'
;LQPVLTFDPDGWCKPSSTGWCFASWYCCPKNLTVHSPYIQDVQPSDSFFAYFNISTDGTTYTVSGTSAKSGKSSTLTCPRQGRNMNWADATLEVYQITSCDMFSPAEMEFGRVTLWDTAYSPLSPTWALTPASPCGGQVIVDPEAHGAIHISHTEAADG
;
A
#
# COMPACT_ATOMS: atom_id res chain seq x y z
N LEU A 1 -0.50 -9.69 -0.74
CA LEU A 1 -1.29 -9.29 -1.93
C LEU A 1 -1.72 -7.88 -1.66
N GLN A 2 -1.21 -6.89 -2.39
CA GLN A 2 -1.42 -5.51 -1.99
C GLN A 2 -1.21 -4.54 -3.16
N PRO A 3 -2.02 -3.47 -3.27
CA PRO A 3 -1.61 -2.27 -3.97
C PRO A 3 -0.53 -1.57 -3.14
N VAL A 4 0.64 -1.32 -3.74
CA VAL A 4 1.82 -0.84 -3.02
C VAL A 4 2.24 0.49 -3.61
N LEU A 5 2.29 1.52 -2.76
CA LEU A 5 3.11 2.71 -2.97
C LEU A 5 4.46 2.45 -2.30
N THR A 6 5.53 2.51 -3.09
CA THR A 6 6.88 2.19 -2.63
C THR A 6 7.79 3.38 -2.83
N PHE A 7 8.67 3.63 -1.84
CA PHE A 7 9.88 4.43 -2.04
C PHE A 7 11.10 3.51 -2.10
N ASP A 8 11.73 3.45 -3.27
CA ASP A 8 12.94 2.65 -3.48
C ASP A 8 13.74 3.19 -4.69
N PRO A 9 14.41 4.35 -4.52
CA PRO A 9 15.04 5.09 -5.63
C PRO A 9 16.16 4.32 -6.32
N ASP A 10 16.82 3.39 -5.62
CA ASP A 10 17.92 2.59 -6.17
C ASP A 10 17.51 1.16 -6.56
N GLY A 11 16.27 0.76 -6.26
CA GLY A 11 15.74 -0.58 -6.52
C GLY A 11 14.52 -0.58 -7.44
N TRP A 12 13.35 -0.97 -6.90
CA TRP A 12 12.12 -1.16 -7.67
C TRP A 12 11.64 0.10 -8.39
N CYS A 13 11.87 1.28 -7.80
CA CYS A 13 11.46 2.57 -8.34
C CYS A 13 12.59 3.29 -9.07
N LYS A 14 13.71 2.61 -9.41
CA LYS A 14 14.86 3.21 -10.10
C LYS A 14 14.54 4.04 -11.36
N PRO A 15 13.55 3.70 -12.21
CA PRO A 15 13.19 4.55 -13.34
C PRO A 15 12.49 5.85 -12.94
N SER A 16 12.01 5.98 -11.70
CA SER A 16 11.34 7.18 -11.22
C SER A 16 12.31 8.25 -10.75
N SER A 17 12.06 9.47 -11.21
CA SER A 17 12.74 10.69 -10.76
C SER A 17 12.42 11.11 -9.32
N THR A 18 11.29 10.68 -8.74
CA THR A 18 10.95 10.96 -7.34
C THR A 18 11.38 9.86 -6.38
N GLY A 19 11.81 8.71 -6.90
CA GLY A 19 12.01 7.50 -6.12
C GLY A 19 10.71 6.81 -5.67
N TRP A 20 9.54 7.38 -5.99
CA TRP A 20 8.24 6.83 -5.65
C TRP A 20 7.56 6.18 -6.86
N CYS A 21 7.10 4.95 -6.66
CA CYS A 21 6.37 4.21 -7.68
C CYS A 21 5.22 3.41 -7.08
N PHE A 22 4.20 3.14 -7.88
CA PHE A 22 3.03 2.36 -7.48
C PHE A 22 2.90 1.09 -8.31
N ALA A 23 2.67 -0.06 -7.67
CA ALA A 23 2.40 -1.32 -8.34
C ALA A 23 1.45 -2.23 -7.54
N SER A 24 0.85 -3.20 -8.22
CA SER A 24 0.02 -4.24 -7.61
C SER A 24 0.87 -5.49 -7.43
N TRP A 25 1.00 -5.95 -6.19
CA TRP A 25 1.93 -7.01 -5.81
C TRP A 25 1.23 -8.28 -5.38
N TYR A 26 1.82 -9.39 -5.81
CA TYR A 26 1.55 -10.73 -5.36
C TYR A 26 2.78 -11.28 -4.62
N CYS A 27 2.69 -11.21 -3.29
CA CYS A 27 3.76 -11.50 -2.35
C CYS A 27 3.15 -12.02 -1.01
N CYS A 28 3.86 -12.72 -0.13
CA CYS A 28 5.24 -13.22 -0.26
C CYS A 28 5.40 -14.69 0.17
N PRO A 29 4.68 -15.67 -0.41
CA PRO A 29 5.11 -17.04 -0.27
C PRO A 29 6.55 -17.17 -0.76
N LYS A 30 7.34 -18.04 -0.11
CA LYS A 30 8.72 -18.32 -0.52
C LYS A 30 8.76 -18.61 -2.03
N ASN A 31 9.61 -17.87 -2.76
CA ASN A 31 9.79 -17.94 -4.21
C ASN A 31 8.63 -17.41 -5.07
N LEU A 32 7.73 -16.60 -4.52
CA LEU A 32 6.63 -16.01 -5.29
C LEU A 32 6.45 -14.53 -4.97
N THR A 33 7.21 -13.72 -5.69
CA THR A 33 7.10 -12.26 -5.73
C THR A 33 6.88 -11.86 -7.17
N VAL A 34 5.65 -11.48 -7.50
CA VAL A 34 5.27 -11.01 -8.84
C VAL A 34 4.56 -9.67 -8.68
N HIS A 35 4.82 -8.72 -9.55
CA HIS A 35 4.16 -7.42 -9.56
C HIS A 35 3.68 -7.07 -10.97
N SER A 36 2.69 -6.19 -11.08
CA SER A 36 2.33 -5.52 -12.32
C SER A 36 3.41 -4.49 -12.72
N PRO A 37 3.37 -3.93 -13.95
CA PRO A 37 4.19 -2.78 -14.29
C PRO A 37 3.97 -1.60 -13.33
N TYR A 38 5.06 -0.91 -13.00
CA TYR A 38 5.04 0.24 -12.11
C TYR A 38 4.46 1.48 -12.79
N ILE A 39 3.62 2.21 -12.07
CA ILE A 39 3.32 3.61 -12.33
C ILE A 39 4.43 4.42 -11.65
N GLN A 40 5.29 5.03 -12.46
CA GLN A 40 6.45 5.80 -12.01
C GLN A 40 6.06 7.25 -11.67
N ASP A 41 6.97 7.94 -10.98
CA ASP A 41 6.92 9.38 -10.72
C ASP A 41 5.68 9.80 -9.95
N VAL A 42 5.28 8.99 -8.97
CA VAL A 42 4.20 9.35 -8.05
C VAL A 42 4.63 10.59 -7.28
N GLN A 43 3.73 11.57 -7.19
CA GLN A 43 3.96 12.87 -6.55
C GLN A 43 3.04 13.07 -5.34
N PRO A 44 3.39 13.98 -4.43
CA PRO A 44 2.44 14.49 -3.44
C PRO A 44 1.11 14.91 -4.09
N SER A 45 0.00 14.67 -3.39
CA SER A 45 -1.38 14.88 -3.85
C SER A 45 -1.88 13.95 -4.96
N ASP A 46 -1.06 13.05 -5.51
CA ASP A 46 -1.58 11.99 -6.36
C ASP A 46 -2.41 11.01 -5.51
N SER A 47 -3.56 10.59 -6.05
CA SER A 47 -4.45 9.62 -5.40
C SER A 47 -4.69 8.42 -6.30
N PHE A 48 -4.88 7.27 -5.66
CA PHE A 48 -5.12 6.00 -6.32
C PHE A 48 -6.40 5.37 -5.80
N PHE A 49 -7.28 4.96 -6.71
CA PHE A 49 -8.38 4.08 -6.38
C PHE A 49 -7.90 2.65 -6.51
N ALA A 50 -7.79 1.95 -5.38
CA ALA A 50 -7.28 0.59 -5.35
C ALA A 50 -8.31 -0.39 -4.79
N TYR A 51 -8.23 -1.63 -5.26
CA TYR A 51 -9.05 -2.73 -4.75
C TYR A 51 -8.29 -4.05 -4.80
N PHE A 52 -8.74 -4.97 -3.95
CA PHE A 52 -8.33 -6.36 -3.92
C PHE A 52 -9.59 -7.21 -3.87
N ASN A 53 -9.79 -8.09 -4.86
CA ASN A 53 -10.98 -8.93 -4.96
C ASN A 53 -10.61 -10.37 -5.30
N ILE A 54 -11.40 -11.30 -4.76
CA ILE A 54 -11.43 -12.68 -5.21
C ILE A 54 -12.34 -12.79 -6.44
N SER A 55 -11.97 -13.63 -7.42
CA SER A 55 -12.85 -13.93 -8.54
C SER A 55 -14.11 -14.67 -8.08
N THR A 56 -15.20 -14.56 -8.84
CA THR A 56 -16.50 -15.16 -8.51
C THR A 56 -16.44 -16.69 -8.36
N ASP A 57 -15.56 -17.35 -9.12
CA ASP A 57 -15.31 -18.80 -9.02
C ASP A 57 -14.39 -19.18 -7.84
N GLY A 58 -13.86 -18.19 -7.12
CA GLY A 58 -12.99 -18.37 -5.97
C GLY A 58 -11.57 -18.83 -6.29
N THR A 59 -11.13 -18.80 -7.56
CA THR A 59 -9.86 -19.41 -8.00
C THR A 59 -8.70 -18.42 -8.10
N THR A 60 -8.98 -17.13 -8.26
CA THR A 60 -7.97 -16.08 -8.46
C THR A 60 -8.20 -14.88 -7.57
N TYR A 61 -7.13 -14.11 -7.38
CA TYR A 61 -7.17 -12.78 -6.81
C TYR A 61 -6.81 -11.75 -7.86
N THR A 62 -7.50 -10.62 -7.85
CA THR A 62 -7.16 -9.42 -8.62
C THR A 62 -6.82 -8.31 -7.65
N VAL A 63 -5.64 -7.73 -7.84
CA VAL A 63 -5.20 -6.49 -7.19
C VAL A 63 -5.11 -5.42 -8.26
N SER A 64 -5.69 -4.26 -8.03
CA SER A 64 -5.59 -3.14 -8.97
C SER A 64 -5.47 -1.82 -8.22
N GLY A 65 -4.77 -0.86 -8.82
CA GLY A 65 -4.82 0.54 -8.43
C GLY A 65 -4.78 1.44 -9.66
N THR A 66 -5.65 2.45 -9.69
CA THR A 66 -5.77 3.40 -10.79
C THR A 66 -5.51 4.81 -10.30
N SER A 67 -4.54 5.49 -10.92
CA SER A 67 -4.25 6.90 -10.66
C SER A 67 -5.46 7.76 -11.04
N ALA A 68 -6.02 8.50 -10.09
CA ALA A 68 -7.15 9.40 -10.32
C ALA A 68 -6.80 10.53 -11.31
N LYS A 69 -5.52 10.93 -11.32
CA LYS A 69 -5.00 12.03 -12.15
C LYS A 69 -4.73 11.62 -13.59
N SER A 70 -4.09 10.48 -13.79
CA SER A 70 -3.64 10.04 -15.13
C SER A 70 -4.52 8.97 -15.76
N GLY A 71 -5.40 8.32 -14.99
CA GLY A 71 -6.19 7.17 -15.43
C GLY A 71 -5.37 5.90 -15.65
N LYS A 72 -4.05 5.93 -15.44
CA LYS A 72 -3.19 4.75 -15.57
C LYS A 72 -3.52 3.76 -14.45
N SER A 73 -3.66 2.49 -14.83
CA SER A 73 -3.92 1.40 -13.91
C SER A 73 -2.74 0.45 -13.83
N SER A 74 -2.50 -0.04 -12.63
CA SER A 74 -1.60 -1.13 -12.32
C SER A 74 -2.46 -2.30 -11.83
N THR A 75 -2.61 -3.34 -12.64
CA THR A 75 -3.49 -4.48 -12.34
C THR A 75 -2.71 -5.80 -12.42
N LEU A 76 -2.91 -6.66 -11.43
CA LEU A 76 -2.34 -7.99 -11.37
C LEU A 76 -3.41 -9.01 -11.01
N THR A 77 -3.53 -10.06 -11.82
CA THR A 77 -4.34 -11.24 -11.52
C THR A 77 -3.42 -12.42 -11.21
N CYS A 78 -3.72 -13.15 -10.14
CA CYS A 78 -2.89 -14.25 -9.67
C CYS A 78 -3.72 -15.40 -9.10
N PRO A 79 -3.21 -16.64 -9.14
CA PRO A 79 -3.93 -17.78 -8.59
C PRO A 79 -4.04 -17.68 -7.07
N ARG A 80 -5.20 -18.06 -6.51
CA ARG A 80 -5.44 -18.09 -5.06
C ARG A 80 -4.53 -19.08 -4.35
N GLN A 81 -4.24 -20.21 -4.98
CA GLN A 81 -3.40 -21.30 -4.46
C GLN A 81 -3.80 -21.71 -3.02
N GLY A 82 -5.11 -21.80 -2.76
CA GLY A 82 -5.64 -22.18 -1.44
C GLY A 82 -5.41 -21.16 -0.32
N ARG A 83 -4.85 -19.99 -0.59
CA ARG A 83 -4.73 -18.93 0.42
C ARG A 83 -6.09 -18.30 0.69
N ASN A 84 -6.33 -18.04 1.96
CA ASN A 84 -7.44 -17.23 2.44
C ASN A 84 -6.82 -16.01 3.11
N MET A 85 -7.10 -14.82 2.60
CA MET A 85 -6.69 -13.59 3.26
C MET A 85 -7.71 -13.27 4.35
N ASN A 86 -7.30 -13.41 5.61
CA ASN A 86 -8.12 -13.15 6.79
C ASN A 86 -7.58 -11.99 7.65
N TRP A 87 -6.65 -11.22 7.08
CA TRP A 87 -6.09 -10.00 7.65
C TRP A 87 -5.86 -9.00 6.51
N ALA A 88 -5.76 -7.73 6.88
CA ALA A 88 -5.39 -6.64 5.98
C ALA A 88 -4.32 -5.79 6.68
N ASP A 89 -3.43 -5.22 5.91
CA ASP A 89 -2.41 -4.30 6.37
C ASP A 89 -2.46 -2.99 5.58
N ALA A 90 -2.15 -1.90 6.26
CA ALA A 90 -1.92 -0.59 5.68
C ALA A 90 -0.50 -0.19 6.04
N THR A 91 0.37 -0.27 5.05
CA THR A 91 1.82 -0.19 5.26
C THR A 91 2.40 0.84 4.31
N LEU A 92 3.25 1.72 4.83
CA LEU A 92 4.14 2.52 4.00
C LEU A 92 5.41 1.69 3.73
N GLU A 93 5.58 1.22 2.50
CA GLU A 93 6.76 0.45 2.11
C GLU A 93 7.89 1.39 1.66
N VAL A 94 8.88 1.55 2.54
CA VAL A 94 10.11 2.31 2.26
C VAL A 94 11.31 1.38 2.30
N TYR A 95 12.22 1.55 1.35
CA TYR A 95 13.46 0.79 1.26
C TYR A 95 14.65 1.73 1.19
N GLN A 96 15.82 1.24 1.61
CA GLN A 96 17.10 1.94 1.50
C GLN A 96 17.14 3.32 2.19
N ILE A 97 16.30 3.52 3.22
CA ILE A 97 16.34 4.73 4.03
C ILE A 97 17.61 4.71 4.89
N THR A 98 18.42 5.76 4.76
CA THR A 98 19.66 5.93 5.54
C THR A 98 19.65 7.16 6.45
N SER A 99 18.70 8.07 6.27
CA SER A 99 18.52 9.28 7.06
C SER A 99 17.06 9.75 7.04
N CYS A 100 16.66 10.52 8.05
CA CYS A 100 15.26 10.89 8.26
C CYS A 100 14.69 11.87 7.21
N ASP A 101 15.55 12.66 6.57
CA ASP A 101 15.20 13.57 5.47
C ASP A 101 14.81 12.83 4.17
N MET A 102 15.02 11.52 4.10
CA MET A 102 14.53 10.68 2.99
C MET A 102 13.05 10.32 3.12
N PHE A 103 12.47 10.42 4.33
CA PHE A 103 11.03 10.22 4.50
C PHE A 103 10.24 11.40 3.92
N SER A 104 9.03 11.12 3.47
CA SER A 104 8.09 12.19 3.08
C SER A 104 7.83 13.09 4.29
N PRO A 105 7.97 14.44 4.15
CA PRO A 105 7.59 15.37 5.21
C PRO A 105 6.06 15.52 5.34
N ALA A 106 5.31 14.95 4.40
CA ALA A 106 3.85 14.90 4.40
C ALA A 106 3.35 13.49 4.72
N GLU A 107 2.12 13.43 5.20
CA GLU A 107 1.42 12.20 5.55
C GLU A 107 0.96 11.42 4.32
N MET A 108 1.01 10.09 4.41
CA MET A 108 0.30 9.16 3.53
C MET A 108 -1.04 8.78 4.16
N GLU A 109 -2.12 8.90 3.40
CA GLU A 109 -3.47 8.50 3.82
C GLU A 109 -3.96 7.28 3.04
N PHE A 110 -4.45 6.28 3.78
CA PHE A 110 -5.36 5.26 3.26
C PHE A 110 -6.79 5.68 3.59
N GLY A 111 -7.42 6.39 2.66
CA GLY A 111 -8.78 6.90 2.83
C GLY A 111 -9.85 5.88 2.44
N ARG A 112 -10.97 5.87 3.19
CA ARG A 112 -12.19 5.07 2.89
C ARG A 112 -11.92 3.57 2.75
N VAL A 113 -11.05 3.03 3.61
CA VAL A 113 -10.75 1.60 3.64
C VAL A 113 -12.00 0.83 4.07
N THR A 114 -12.47 -0.02 3.19
CA THR A 114 -13.66 -0.85 3.40
C THR A 114 -13.33 -2.29 3.07
N LEU A 115 -13.74 -3.19 3.97
CA LEU A 115 -13.48 -4.62 3.85
C LEU A 115 -14.82 -5.36 3.82
N TRP A 116 -14.86 -6.44 3.04
CA TRP A 116 -16.03 -7.31 2.94
C TRP A 116 -15.60 -8.76 3.00
N ASP A 117 -16.48 -9.61 3.52
CA ASP A 117 -16.32 -11.06 3.40
C ASP A 117 -16.70 -11.55 1.99
N THR A 118 -16.56 -12.85 1.76
CA THR A 118 -16.90 -13.47 0.47
C THR A 118 -18.40 -13.50 0.16
N ALA A 119 -19.26 -13.10 1.12
CA ALA A 119 -20.69 -12.92 0.94
C ALA A 119 -21.07 -11.43 0.73
N TYR A 120 -20.08 -10.56 0.55
CA TYR A 120 -20.24 -9.10 0.43
C TYR A 120 -20.83 -8.44 1.68
N SER A 121 -20.68 -9.07 2.85
CA SER A 121 -21.04 -8.44 4.12
C SER A 121 -19.89 -7.53 4.57
N PRO A 122 -20.15 -6.27 4.97
CA PRO A 122 -19.11 -5.37 5.43
C PRO A 122 -18.47 -5.88 6.73
N LEU A 123 -17.15 -5.71 6.84
CA LEU A 123 -16.34 -6.07 8.00
C LEU A 123 -15.84 -4.81 8.71
N SER A 124 -15.74 -4.88 10.03
CA SER A 124 -15.15 -3.81 10.87
C SER A 124 -13.95 -4.36 11.63
N PRO A 125 -12.75 -4.37 11.03
CA PRO A 125 -11.55 -4.89 11.66
C PRO A 125 -11.11 -3.98 12.82
N THR A 126 -10.32 -4.55 13.74
CA THR A 126 -9.50 -3.75 14.65
C THR A 126 -8.09 -3.68 14.07
N TRP A 127 -7.55 -2.47 13.93
CA TRP A 127 -6.20 -2.24 13.42
C TRP A 127 -5.17 -2.35 14.54
N ALA A 128 -4.18 -3.22 14.36
CA ALA A 128 -3.02 -3.27 15.22
C ALA A 128 -1.95 -2.30 14.69
N LEU A 129 -1.39 -1.46 15.58
CA LEU A 129 -0.34 -0.52 15.20
C LEU A 129 1.03 -1.17 15.31
N THR A 130 1.93 -0.83 14.37
CA THR A 130 3.34 -1.23 14.47
C THR A 130 4.01 -0.52 15.65
N PRO A 131 4.85 -1.20 16.44
CA PRO A 131 5.56 -0.58 17.56
C PRO A 131 6.76 0.27 17.11
N ALA A 132 7.21 0.14 15.86
CA ALA A 132 8.38 0.85 15.34
C ALA A 132 7.98 2.20 14.72
N SER A 133 8.67 3.25 15.16
CA SER A 133 8.46 4.64 14.73
C SER A 133 9.79 5.27 14.29
N PRO A 134 10.39 4.83 13.16
CA PRO A 134 11.59 5.49 12.64
C PRO A 134 11.31 6.97 12.41
N CYS A 135 12.26 7.85 12.70
CA CYS A 135 12.15 9.29 12.43
C CYS A 135 10.87 9.93 13.00
N GLY A 136 10.52 9.57 14.24
CA GLY A 136 9.29 10.04 14.90
C GLY A 136 8.00 9.62 14.21
N GLY A 137 8.03 8.51 13.47
CA GLY A 137 6.91 7.99 12.70
C GLY A 137 5.65 7.78 13.53
N GLN A 138 4.49 8.19 13.00
CA GLN A 138 3.19 8.03 13.64
C GLN A 138 2.23 7.29 12.72
N VAL A 139 1.39 6.45 13.33
CA VAL A 139 0.25 5.81 12.67
C VAL A 139 -1.00 6.17 13.46
N ILE A 140 -1.94 6.86 12.81
CA ILE A 140 -3.22 7.24 13.39
C ILE A 140 -4.32 6.52 12.62
N VAL A 141 -5.22 5.86 13.35
CA VAL A 141 -6.44 5.29 12.80
C VAL A 141 -7.57 6.23 13.19
N ASP A 142 -8.19 6.88 12.21
CA ASP A 142 -9.29 7.81 12.42
C ASP A 142 -10.64 7.08 12.26
N PRO A 143 -11.34 6.77 13.38
CA PRO A 143 -12.63 6.10 13.31
C PRO A 143 -13.75 6.99 12.76
N GLU A 144 -13.61 8.33 12.84
CA GLU A 144 -14.61 9.29 12.37
C GLU A 144 -14.50 9.53 10.85
N ALA A 145 -13.31 9.33 10.27
CA ALA A 145 -13.05 9.43 8.83
C ALA A 145 -13.25 8.09 8.08
N HIS A 146 -14.29 7.32 8.42
CA HIS A 146 -14.54 5.99 7.84
C HIS A 146 -13.39 4.99 8.01
N GLY A 147 -12.67 5.06 9.14
CA GLY A 147 -11.53 4.18 9.41
C GLY A 147 -10.31 4.50 8.55
N ALA A 148 -10.10 5.78 8.22
CA ALA A 148 -8.90 6.21 7.52
C ALA A 148 -7.64 5.91 8.34
N ILE A 149 -6.55 5.60 7.65
CA ILE A 149 -5.26 5.30 8.27
C ILE A 149 -4.24 6.31 7.74
N HIS A 150 -3.62 7.00 8.68
CA HIS A 150 -2.69 8.09 8.45
C HIS A 150 -1.30 7.65 8.90
N ILE A 151 -0.31 7.74 8.00
CA ILE A 151 1.08 7.39 8.29
C ILE A 151 1.96 8.61 8.00
N SER A 152 2.65 9.12 9.01
CA SER A 152 3.51 10.31 8.91
C SER A 152 4.85 10.11 9.59
N HIS A 153 5.83 10.94 9.24
CA HIS A 153 7.16 11.00 9.84
C HIS A 153 7.46 12.45 10.20
N THR A 154 8.37 12.67 11.14
CA THR A 154 8.83 14.00 11.52
C THR A 154 10.32 14.14 11.22
N GLU A 155 10.79 15.32 10.85
CA GLU A 155 12.23 15.63 10.76
C GLU A 155 12.92 15.68 12.13
N ALA A 156 12.45 14.93 13.13
CA ALA A 156 13.08 14.91 14.44
C ALA A 156 14.54 14.45 14.26
N ALA A 157 15.46 15.39 14.44
CA ALA A 157 16.88 15.16 14.40
C ALA A 157 17.23 13.97 15.29
N ASP A 158 18.06 13.06 14.78
CA ASP A 158 18.65 11.99 15.57
C ASP A 158 19.20 12.59 16.87
N GLY A 159 18.61 12.19 18.00
CA GLY A 159 19.06 12.57 19.34
C GLY A 159 20.29 11.78 19.75
#